data_AF-A0A7W1S9G9-F1
#
_entry.id   AF-A0A7W1S9G9-F1
#
_cell.length_a   1.000
_cell.length_b   1.000
_cell.length_c   1.000
_cell.angle_alpha   90.00
_cell.angle_beta   90.00
_cell.angle_gamma   90.00
#
_symmetry.space_group_name_H-M   'P 1'
#
loop_
_entity.id
_entity.type
_entity.pdbx_description
1 polymer ?
#
loop_
_entity_poly.entity_id
_entity_poly.type
_entity_poly.pdbx_seq_one_letter_code
_entity_poly.pdbx_strand_id
1 'polypeptide(L)'
;HDIIIVTEAGMLHRLRKEVPSKNFIAGPTDRCACAECRFMKMNTLEKAHAALLNMEPEITLLEPLRKRAETPILRMLELSK
;
A
#
# COMPACT_ATOMS: atom_id res chain seq x y z
N HIS A 1 -8.69 23.59 9.46
CA HIS A 1 -7.69 23.60 8.38
C HIS A 1 -7.91 22.36 7.54
N ASP A 2 -8.25 22.56 6.27
CA ASP A 2 -8.46 21.48 5.32
C ASP A 2 -7.12 21.06 4.72
N ILE A 3 -6.94 19.77 4.49
CA ILE A 3 -5.72 19.21 3.86
C ILE A 3 -6.13 18.44 2.62
N ILE A 4 -5.52 18.79 1.49
CA ILE A 4 -5.70 18.09 0.23
C ILE A 4 -4.66 16.98 0.14
N ILE A 5 -5.12 15.75 -0.08
CA ILE A 5 -4.29 14.56 -0.14
C ILE A 5 -4.24 14.06 -1.58
N VAL A 6 -3.05 14.14 -2.19
CA VAL A 6 -2.80 13.72 -3.58
C VAL A 6 -2.05 12.38 -3.58
N THR A 7 -2.74 11.33 -3.15
CA THR A 7 -2.23 9.94 -3.11
C THR A 7 -3.38 8.95 -3.27
N GLU A 8 -3.14 7.66 -3.03
CA GLU A 8 -4.18 6.63 -3.08
C GLU A 8 -5.33 6.91 -2.11
N ALA A 9 -6.58 6.75 -2.56
CA ALA A 9 -7.75 7.17 -1.78
C ALA A 9 -7.98 6.39 -0.47
N GLY A 10 -7.53 5.14 -0.38
CA GLY A 10 -7.51 4.38 0.88
C GLY A 10 -6.72 5.06 2.00
N MET A 11 -5.74 5.92 1.68
CA MET A 11 -5.03 6.72 2.68
C MET A 11 -5.95 7.67 3.45
N LEU A 12 -7.02 8.20 2.82
CA LEU A 12 -7.95 9.12 3.50
C LEU A 12 -8.66 8.43 4.67
N HIS A 13 -9.03 7.16 4.53
CA HIS A 13 -9.64 6.40 5.62
C HIS A 13 -8.69 6.31 6.83
N ARG A 14 -7.40 6.03 6.57
CA ARG A 14 -6.38 5.96 7.62
C ARG A 14 -6.18 7.30 8.31
N LEU A 15 -6.01 8.37 7.55
CA LEU A 15 -5.79 9.73 8.07
C LEU A 15 -6.96 10.24 8.91
N ARG A 16 -8.20 9.98 8.47
CA ARG A 16 -9.40 10.33 9.26
C ARG A 16 -9.48 9.58 10.59
N LYS A 17 -8.98 8.33 10.64
CA LYS A 17 -8.92 7.53 11.86
C LYS A 17 -7.84 8.03 12.82
N GLU A 18 -6.67 8.41 12.32
CA GLU A 18 -5.54 8.86 13.14
C GLU A 18 -5.66 10.32 13.60
N VAL A 19 -6.21 11.20 12.75
CA VAL A 19 -6.32 12.63 13.03
C VAL A 19 -7.75 13.11 12.74
N PRO A 20 -8.73 12.73 13.57
CA PRO A 20 -10.15 13.01 13.32
C PRO A 20 -10.50 14.52 13.38
N SER A 21 -9.64 15.34 13.99
CA SER A 21 -9.84 16.78 14.12
C SER A 21 -9.54 17.57 12.84
N LYS A 22 -8.94 16.94 11.82
CA LYS A 22 -8.62 17.58 10.55
C LYS A 22 -9.56 17.07 9.45
N ASN A 23 -9.87 17.95 8.52
CA ASN A 23 -10.65 17.61 7.34
C ASN A 23 -9.71 17.24 6.19
N PHE A 24 -9.91 16.06 5.61
CA PHE A 24 -9.08 15.52 4.52
C PHE A 24 -9.89 15.40 3.24
N ILE A 25 -9.42 16.08 2.20
CA ILE A 25 -10.04 16.20 0.88
C ILE A 25 -9.17 15.43 -0.13
N ALA A 26 -9.78 14.59 -0.96
CA ALA A 26 -9.05 13.90 -2.01
C ALA A 26 -8.67 14.89 -3.13
N GLY A 27 -7.40 14.87 -3.54
CA GLY A 27 -6.94 15.65 -4.69
C GLY A 27 -7.34 14.99 -6.02
N PRO A 28 -7.55 15.77 -7.10
CA PRO A 28 -7.84 15.23 -8.42
C PRO A 28 -6.62 14.48 -8.99
N THR A 29 -6.84 13.43 -9.78
CA THR A 29 -5.80 12.80 -10.61
C THR A 29 -6.21 12.80 -12.08
N ASP A 30 -5.24 12.80 -13.00
CA ASP A 30 -5.46 12.96 -14.46
C ASP A 30 -6.42 11.94 -15.08
N ARG A 31 -6.66 10.80 -14.45
CA ARG A 31 -7.53 9.72 -14.96
C ARG A 31 -8.79 9.50 -14.15
N CYS A 32 -8.83 9.90 -12.88
CA CYS A 32 -9.98 9.73 -11.98
C CYS A 32 -9.84 10.61 -10.72
N ALA A 33 -10.91 11.25 -10.26
CA ALA A 33 -10.93 11.89 -8.95
C ALA A 33 -10.74 10.90 -7.77
N CYS A 34 -10.84 9.60 -8.05
CA CYS A 34 -10.82 8.54 -7.05
C CYS A 34 -9.41 8.09 -6.64
N ALA A 35 -8.34 8.37 -7.42
CA ALA A 35 -6.97 7.93 -7.11
C ALA A 35 -6.85 6.46 -6.65
N GLU A 36 -7.74 5.57 -7.15
CA GLU A 36 -7.82 4.19 -6.68
C GLU A 36 -6.89 3.28 -7.48
N CYS A 37 -6.00 2.58 -6.77
CA CYS A 37 -5.19 1.54 -7.37
C CYS A 37 -6.00 0.24 -7.46
N ARG A 38 -6.44 -0.13 -8.69
CA ARG A 38 -7.17 -1.38 -8.95
C ARG A 38 -6.48 -2.61 -8.35
N PHE A 39 -5.14 -2.68 -8.44
CA PHE A 39 -4.39 -3.82 -7.93
C PHE A 39 -4.41 -3.92 -6.41
N MET A 40 -4.41 -2.79 -5.68
CA MET A 40 -4.52 -2.79 -4.22
C MET A 40 -5.88 -3.30 -3.75
N LYS A 41 -6.96 -2.99 -4.48
CA LYS A 41 -8.33 -3.43 -4.16
C LYS A 41 -8.62 -4.89 -4.52
N MET A 42 -7.67 -5.61 -5.13
CA MET A 42 -7.84 -7.04 -5.38
C MET A 42 -7.80 -7.89 -4.12
N ASN A 43 -7.24 -7.35 -3.02
CA ASN A 43 -7.20 -7.98 -1.71
C ASN A 43 -8.52 -7.71 -0.97
N THR A 44 -9.27 -8.77 -0.68
CA THR A 44 -10.54 -8.71 0.07
C THR A 44 -10.42 -9.46 1.39
N LEU A 45 -11.37 -9.27 2.31
CA LEU A 45 -11.37 -9.97 3.59
C LEU A 45 -11.51 -11.48 3.41
N GLU A 46 -12.31 -11.92 2.44
CA GLU A 46 -12.52 -13.33 2.11
C GLU A 46 -11.23 -13.97 1.60
N LYS A 47 -10.48 -13.25 0.74
CA LYS A 47 -9.17 -13.71 0.25
C LYS A 47 -8.13 -13.74 1.35
N ALA A 48 -8.11 -12.74 2.24
CA ALA A 48 -7.20 -12.73 3.39
C ALA A 48 -7.48 -13.91 4.32
N HIS A 49 -8.75 -14.20 4.61
CA HIS A 49 -9.15 -15.37 5.37
C HIS A 49 -8.73 -16.68 4.68
N ALA A 50 -9.03 -16.84 3.40
CA ALA A 50 -8.64 -18.02 2.62
C ALA A 50 -7.11 -18.20 2.59
N ALA A 51 -6.35 -17.11 2.49
CA ALA A 51 -4.90 -17.17 2.46
C ALA A 51 -4.31 -17.67 3.78
N LEU A 52 -4.87 -17.25 4.92
CA LEU A 52 -4.47 -17.75 6.24
C LEU A 52 -4.90 -19.20 6.47
N LEU A 53 -6.08 -19.59 5.97
CA LEU A 53 -6.60 -20.95 6.11
C LEU A 53 -5.80 -21.97 5.30
N ASN A 54 -5.46 -21.61 4.06
CA ASN A 54 -4.84 -22.51 3.10
C ASN A 54 -3.31 -22.36 3.02
N MET A 55 -2.74 -21.34 3.69
CA MET A 55 -1.32 -20.98 3.58
C MET A 55 -0.87 -20.68 2.13
N GLU A 56 -1.78 -20.12 1.33
CA GLU A 56 -1.57 -19.81 -0.09
C GLU A 56 -2.01 -18.37 -0.42
N PRO A 57 -1.45 -17.73 -1.45
CA PRO A 57 -0.40 -18.22 -2.33
C PRO A 57 1.00 -18.11 -1.71
N GLU A 58 1.83 -19.14 -1.89
CA GLU A 58 3.26 -19.05 -1.61
C GLU A 58 3.95 -18.21 -2.70
N ILE A 59 4.79 -17.26 -2.29
CA ILE A 59 5.60 -16.46 -3.21
C ILE A 59 6.97 -17.10 -3.35
N THR A 60 7.21 -17.76 -4.49
CA THR A 60 8.50 -18.37 -4.80
C THR A 60 9.32 -17.48 -5.74
N LEU A 61 10.62 -17.36 -5.47
CA LEU A 61 11.56 -16.56 -6.25
C LEU A 61 12.85 -17.36 -6.48
N LEU A 62 13.51 -17.15 -7.62
CA LEU A 62 14.82 -17.75 -7.88
C LEU A 62 15.86 -17.17 -6.92
N GLU A 63 16.63 -18.02 -6.25
CA GLU A 63 17.62 -17.58 -5.25
C GLU A 63 18.65 -16.57 -5.80
N PRO A 64 19.15 -16.69 -7.04
CA PRO A 64 20.03 -15.66 -7.62
C PRO A 64 19.34 -14.29 -7.75
N LEU A 65 18.04 -14.26 -8.07
CA LEU A 65 17.27 -13.01 -8.16
C LEU A 65 17.03 -12.44 -6.76
N ARG A 66 16.63 -13.26 -5.80
CA ARG A 66 16.40 -12.87 -4.40
C ARG A 66 17.66 -12.22 -3.80
N LYS A 67 18.83 -12.85 -3.94
CA LYS A 67 20.12 -12.32 -3.45
C LYS A 67 20.48 -10.97 -4.08
N ARG A 68 20.25 -10.82 -5.38
CA ARG A 68 20.54 -9.55 -6.08
C ARG A 68 19.59 -8.43 -5.67
N ALA A 69 18.33 -8.73 -5.40
CA ALA A 69 17.34 -7.77 -4.92
C ALA A 69 17.57 -7.37 -3.45
N GLU A 70 18.11 -8.28 -2.63
CA GLU A 70 18.41 -8.04 -1.21
C GLU A 70 19.46 -6.94 -1.02
N THR A 71 20.55 -6.94 -1.80
CA THR A 71 21.64 -5.96 -1.66
C THR A 71 21.18 -4.48 -1.69
N PRO A 72 20.44 -4.01 -2.71
CA PRO A 72 19.99 -2.61 -2.74
C PRO A 72 18.96 -2.30 -1.64
N ILE A 73 18.12 -3.27 -1.24
CA ILE A 73 17.12 -3.08 -0.17
C ILE A 73 17.83 -2.88 1.17
N LEU A 74 18.80 -3.73 1.50
CA LEU A 74 19.60 -3.59 2.72
C LEU A 74 20.36 -2.26 2.73
N ARG A 75 20.96 -1.87 1.59
CA ARG A 75 21.63 -0.58 1.47
C ARG A 75 20.69 0.61 1.68
N MET A 76 19.48 0.56 1.14
CA MET A 76 18.45 1.60 1.35
C MET A 76 18.10 1.73 2.84
N LEU A 77 17.95 0.61 3.54
CA LEU A 77 17.66 0.59 4.97
C LEU A 77 18.81 1.15 5.82
N GLU A 78 20.07 0.85 5.46
CA GLU A 78 21.25 1.42 6.12
C GLU A 78 21.32 2.95 5.99
N LEU A 79 20.93 3.48 4.84
CA LEU A 79 20.97 4.92 4.55
C LEU A 79 19.81 5.70 5.18
N SER A 80 18.74 5.01 5.59
CA SER A 80 17.52 5.62 6.14
C SER A 80 17.50 5.60 7.68
N LYS A 81 18.64 5.32 8.33
CA LYS A 81 18.83 5.46 9.77
C LYS A 81 18.97 6.91 10.20
#